data_AF-A0A954BIU4-F1
#
_entry.id   AF-A0A954BIU4-F1
#
_cell.length_a   1.000
_cell.length_b   1.000
_cell.length_c   1.000
_cell.angle_alpha   90.00
_cell.angle_beta   90.00
_cell.angle_gamma   90.00
#
_symmetry.space_group_name_H-M   'P 1'
#
loop_
_entity.id
_entity.type
_entity.pdbx_description
1 polymer ?
#
loop_
_entity_poly.entity_id
_entity_poly.type
_entity_poly.pdbx_seq_one_letter_code
_entity_poly.pdbx_strand_id
1 'polypeptide(L)'
;DAPEYVIGDMISPFKALLGDAYKEVEARLQEAIHIRFGLVPVTPVRLKKLIKKADMICAWYEATQLAGFEAAEADRFFGHPPEDVRLRLTPKSVPDAQAAFLARFRQLLAEMGAP
;
A
#
# COMPACT_ATOMS: atom_id res chain seq x y z
N ASP A 1 -0.64 3.78 0.31
CA ASP A 1 -1.88 4.07 1.05
C ASP A 1 -1.85 5.39 1.82
N ALA A 2 -1.21 6.44 1.30
CA ALA A 2 -1.17 7.75 1.97
C ALA A 2 -2.55 8.40 2.25
N PRO A 3 -3.59 8.22 1.39
CA PRO A 3 -4.94 8.72 1.68
C PRO A 3 -5.54 8.25 3.01
N GLU A 4 -5.13 7.08 3.52
CA GLU A 4 -5.69 6.44 4.72
C GLU A 4 -5.40 7.24 5.99
N TYR A 5 -4.44 8.17 5.98
CA TYR A 5 -4.25 9.11 7.09
C TYR A 5 -5.48 10.01 7.33
N VAL A 6 -6.28 10.25 6.29
CA VAL A 6 -7.52 11.04 6.36
C VAL A 6 -8.75 10.16 6.55
N ILE A 7 -8.86 9.09 5.73
CA ILE A 7 -10.09 8.30 5.62
C ILE A 7 -10.08 7.02 6.47
N GLY A 8 -8.97 6.75 7.16
CA GLY A 8 -8.74 5.50 7.88
C GLY A 8 -8.39 4.34 6.94
N ASP A 9 -7.82 3.28 7.53
CA ASP A 9 -7.63 2.02 6.85
C ASP A 9 -8.95 1.23 6.82
N MET A 10 -9.21 0.58 5.69
CA MET A 10 -10.37 -0.28 5.52
C MET A 10 -10.00 -1.50 4.69
N ILE A 11 -10.41 -2.67 5.19
CA ILE A 11 -10.21 -3.92 4.46
C ILE A 11 -10.95 -3.91 3.13
N SER A 12 -10.36 -4.56 2.12
CA SER A 12 -10.86 -4.59 0.74
C SER A 12 -12.35 -4.95 0.59
N PRO A 13 -12.92 -5.92 1.35
CA PRO A 13 -14.35 -6.22 1.29
C PRO A 13 -15.26 -5.03 1.63
N PHE A 14 -14.87 -4.17 2.58
CA PHE A 14 -15.64 -2.99 2.95
C PHE A 14 -15.51 -1.87 1.90
N LYS A 15 -14.31 -1.66 1.34
CA LYS A 15 -14.12 -0.70 0.23
C LYS A 15 -15.04 -1.02 -0.96
N ALA A 16 -15.31 -2.31 -1.22
CA ALA A 16 -16.24 -2.72 -2.27
C ALA A 16 -17.73 -2.39 -1.98
N LEU A 17 -18.13 -2.36 -0.71
CA LEU A 17 -19.50 -2.08 -0.27
C LEU A 17 -19.84 -0.60 -0.22
N LEU A 18 -18.85 0.26 0.05
CA LEU A 18 -19.04 1.72 0.19
C LEU A 18 -19.34 2.46 -1.13
N GLY A 19 -19.24 1.77 -2.26
CA GLY A 19 -19.61 2.30 -3.57
C GLY A 19 -18.64 3.32 -4.14
N ASP A 20 -19.06 3.99 -5.21
CA ASP A 20 -18.14 4.80 -6.03
C ASP A 20 -17.77 6.14 -5.39
N ALA A 21 -18.64 6.72 -4.56
CA ALA A 21 -18.35 7.97 -3.85
C ALA A 21 -17.11 7.85 -2.96
N TYR A 22 -16.91 6.70 -2.30
CA TYR A 22 -15.72 6.45 -1.49
C TYR A 22 -14.44 6.40 -2.36
N LYS A 23 -14.50 5.68 -3.49
CA LYS A 23 -13.37 5.59 -4.44
C LYS A 23 -13.00 6.96 -5.00
N GLU A 24 -13.98 7.81 -5.27
CA GLU A 24 -13.74 9.19 -5.74
C GLU A 24 -13.01 10.03 -4.68
N VAL A 25 -13.41 9.92 -3.41
CA VAL A 25 -12.72 10.61 -2.31
C VAL A 25 -11.28 10.11 -2.16
N GLU A 26 -11.07 8.79 -2.16
CA GLU A 26 -9.73 8.18 -2.10
C GLU A 26 -8.85 8.62 -3.27
N ALA A 27 -9.40 8.66 -4.49
CA ALA A 27 -8.70 9.13 -5.70
C ALA A 27 -8.31 10.60 -5.61
N ARG A 28 -9.21 11.48 -5.17
CA ARG A 28 -8.93 12.92 -5.03
C ARG A 28 -7.87 13.20 -3.95
N LEU A 29 -7.89 12.46 -2.85
CA LEU A 29 -6.84 12.53 -1.84
C LEU A 29 -5.49 12.07 -2.40
N GLN A 30 -5.47 10.96 -3.14
CA GLN A 30 -4.26 10.47 -3.78
C GLN A 30 -3.66 11.50 -4.76
N GLU A 31 -4.50 12.13 -5.60
CA GLU A 31 -4.08 13.19 -6.51
C GLU A 31 -3.49 14.39 -5.76
N ALA A 32 -4.16 14.85 -4.69
CA ALA A 32 -3.67 15.97 -3.88
C ALA A 32 -2.29 15.66 -3.24
N ILE A 33 -2.11 14.43 -2.75
CA ILE A 33 -0.84 13.97 -2.18
C ILE A 33 0.26 13.90 -3.24
N HIS A 34 -0.03 13.37 -4.43
CA HIS A 34 0.92 13.36 -5.53
C HIS A 34 1.36 14.77 -5.93
N ILE A 35 0.39 15.70 -6.12
CA ILE A 35 0.67 17.10 -6.43
C ILE A 35 1.57 17.73 -5.36
N ARG A 36 1.28 17.50 -4.08
CA ARG A 36 2.05 18.04 -2.96
C ARG A 36 3.54 17.64 -3.02
N PHE A 37 3.86 16.47 -3.57
CA PHE A 37 5.22 15.97 -3.68
C PHE A 37 5.79 16.02 -5.11
N GLY A 38 5.17 16.81 -6.01
CA GLY A 38 5.66 17.01 -7.38
C GLY A 38 5.55 15.77 -8.28
N LEU A 39 4.70 14.81 -7.93
CA LEU A 39 4.41 13.62 -8.72
C LEU A 39 3.30 13.88 -9.73
N VAL A 40 3.19 13.01 -10.73
CA VAL A 40 2.05 13.01 -11.66
C VAL A 40 0.76 12.75 -10.85
N PRO A 41 -0.27 13.61 -10.95
CA PRO A 41 -1.48 13.51 -10.12
C PRO A 41 -2.15 12.13 -10.23
N VAL A 42 -2.33 11.67 -11.47
CA VAL A 42 -2.94 10.37 -11.77
C VAL A 42 -1.84 9.36 -12.10
N THR A 43 -1.74 8.30 -11.31
CA THR A 43 -0.75 7.23 -11.52
C THR A 43 -0.99 6.54 -12.87
N PRO A 44 0.03 6.43 -13.74
CA PRO A 44 -0.09 5.69 -14.99
C PRO A 44 -0.58 4.25 -14.78
N VAL A 45 -1.47 3.76 -15.63
CA VAL A 45 -2.14 2.45 -15.47
C VAL A 45 -1.14 1.31 -15.27
N ARG A 46 -0.03 1.30 -16.03
CA ARG A 46 1.02 0.28 -15.89
C ARG A 46 1.69 0.31 -14.52
N LEU A 47 1.97 1.50 -14.00
CA LEU A 47 2.55 1.68 -12.67
C LEU A 47 1.55 1.31 -11.58
N LYS A 48 0.28 1.68 -11.73
CA LYS A 48 -0.80 1.29 -10.80
C LYS A 48 -0.93 -0.23 -10.68
N LYS A 49 -0.86 -0.96 -11.81
CA LYS A 49 -0.87 -2.43 -11.81
C LYS A 49 0.36 -3.02 -11.10
N LEU A 50 1.54 -2.43 -11.28
CA LEU A 50 2.75 -2.88 -10.61
C LEU A 50 2.69 -2.65 -9.09
N ILE A 51 2.24 -1.48 -8.66
CA ILE A 51 2.00 -1.18 -7.23
C ILE A 51 1.01 -2.18 -6.65
N LYS A 52 -0.11 -2.44 -7.35
CA LYS A 52 -1.09 -3.42 -6.88
C LYS A 52 -0.49 -4.83 -6.76
N LYS A 53 0.37 -5.26 -7.69
CA LYS A 53 1.06 -6.55 -7.56
C LYS A 53 1.94 -6.61 -6.31
N ALA A 54 2.68 -5.54 -6.01
CA ALA A 54 3.51 -5.48 -4.81
C ALA A 54 2.65 -5.51 -3.53
N ASP A 55 1.56 -4.76 -3.51
CA ASP A 55 0.56 -4.75 -2.43
C ASP A 55 -0.02 -6.14 -2.15
N MET A 56 -0.43 -6.88 -3.20
CA MET A 56 -0.94 -8.24 -3.05
C MET A 56 0.10 -9.21 -2.46
N ILE A 57 1.38 -9.05 -2.81
CA ILE A 57 2.47 -9.85 -2.23
C ILE A 57 2.63 -9.54 -0.74
N CYS A 58 2.63 -8.26 -0.36
CA CYS A 58 2.67 -7.86 1.06
C CYS A 58 1.48 -8.45 1.82
N ALA A 59 0.26 -8.29 1.29
CA ALA A 59 -0.96 -8.79 1.90
C ALA A 59 -0.95 -10.31 2.11
N TRP A 60 -0.40 -11.09 1.18
CA TRP A 60 -0.23 -12.54 1.35
C TRP A 60 0.67 -12.88 2.54
N TYR A 61 1.80 -12.19 2.66
CA TYR A 61 2.75 -12.40 3.76
C TYR A 61 2.20 -11.93 5.11
N GLU A 62 1.47 -10.82 5.14
CA GLU A 62 0.78 -10.32 6.32
C GLU A 62 -0.33 -11.29 6.76
N ALA A 63 -1.13 -11.79 5.80
CA ALA A 63 -2.20 -12.74 6.08
C ALA A 63 -1.67 -14.02 6.73
N THR A 64 -0.61 -14.60 6.16
CA THR A 64 -0.05 -15.88 6.60
C THR A 64 0.82 -15.78 7.85
N GLN A 65 1.58 -14.68 8.04
CA GLN A 65 2.50 -14.56 9.18
C GLN A 65 1.89 -13.85 10.38
N LEU A 66 0.91 -12.96 10.17
CA LEU A 66 0.43 -12.05 11.22
C LEU A 66 -1.09 -12.17 11.48
N ALA A 67 -1.89 -12.49 10.46
CA ALA A 67 -3.35 -12.54 10.59
C ALA A 67 -3.94 -13.96 10.73
N GLY A 68 -3.09 -15.00 10.68
CA GLY A 68 -3.50 -16.39 10.94
C GLY A 68 -4.19 -17.11 9.78
N PHE A 69 -4.06 -16.61 8.54
CA PHE A 69 -4.57 -17.30 7.36
C PHE A 69 -3.70 -18.50 7.03
N GLU A 70 -4.33 -19.58 6.59
CA GLU A 70 -3.61 -20.69 5.96
C GLU A 70 -3.09 -20.27 4.58
N ALA A 71 -1.98 -20.87 4.13
CA ALA A 71 -1.38 -20.53 2.83
C ALA A 71 -2.36 -20.69 1.66
N ALA A 72 -3.18 -21.75 1.69
CA ALA A 72 -4.20 -21.98 0.66
C ALA A 72 -5.32 -20.92 0.65
N GLU A 73 -5.68 -20.35 1.81
CA GLU A 73 -6.63 -19.24 1.88
C GLU A 73 -6.00 -17.96 1.34
N ALA A 74 -4.76 -17.68 1.74
CA ALA A 74 -4.03 -16.52 1.25
C ALA A 74 -3.80 -16.58 -0.28
N ASP A 75 -3.48 -17.75 -0.84
CA ASP A 75 -3.35 -17.94 -2.28
C ASP A 75 -4.64 -17.61 -3.03
N ARG A 76 -5.81 -17.96 -2.45
CA ARG A 76 -7.12 -17.68 -3.04
C ARG A 76 -7.46 -16.19 -3.04
N PHE A 77 -7.13 -15.47 -1.97
CA PHE A 77 -7.46 -14.04 -1.84
C PHE A 77 -6.43 -13.13 -2.48
N PHE A 78 -5.14 -13.48 -2.35
CA PHE A 78 -4.03 -12.61 -2.70
C PHE A 78 -3.20 -13.07 -3.90
N GLY A 79 -3.42 -14.30 -4.36
CA GLY A 79 -2.55 -14.96 -5.33
C GLY A 79 -1.29 -15.49 -4.68
N HIS A 80 -0.44 -16.15 -5.47
CA HIS A 80 0.79 -16.73 -4.98
C HIS A 80 1.99 -15.77 -5.18
N PRO A 81 2.77 -15.45 -4.14
CA PRO A 81 3.99 -14.67 -4.29
C PRO A 81 5.01 -15.35 -5.21
N PRO A 82 5.87 -14.58 -5.92
CA PRO A 82 7.00 -15.14 -6.66
C PRO A 82 7.96 -15.90 -5.73
N GLU A 83 8.52 -17.04 -6.19
CA GLU A 83 9.39 -17.91 -5.39
C GLU A 83 10.67 -17.23 -4.86
N ASP A 84 11.15 -16.21 -5.58
CA ASP A 84 12.33 -15.42 -5.27
C ASP A 84 12.07 -14.31 -4.24
N VAL A 85 10.80 -14.00 -3.97
CA VAL A 85 10.41 -12.99 -2.98
C VAL A 85 10.10 -13.68 -1.66
N ARG A 86 10.99 -13.55 -0.67
CA ARG A 86 10.80 -14.07 0.68
C ARG A 86 10.84 -12.95 1.71
N LEU A 87 9.69 -12.67 2.33
CA LEU A 87 9.56 -11.67 3.38
C LEU A 87 9.41 -12.36 4.74
N ARG A 88 10.05 -11.79 5.77
CA ARG A 88 9.75 -12.13 7.16
C ARG A 88 9.33 -10.88 7.89
N LEU A 89 8.09 -10.88 8.34
CA LEU A 89 7.45 -9.70 8.91
C LEU A 89 7.55 -9.76 10.44
N THR A 90 7.95 -8.64 11.02
CA THR A 90 7.89 -8.41 12.46
C THR A 90 7.20 -7.08 12.67
N PRO A 91 6.03 -7.04 13.35
CA PRO A 91 5.35 -5.79 13.65
C PRO A 91 6.28 -4.84 14.41
N LYS A 92 6.23 -3.56 14.04
CA LYS A 92 7.01 -2.50 14.69
C LYS A 92 6.13 -1.73 15.65
N SER A 93 6.75 -1.12 16.67
CA SER A 93 6.08 -0.08 17.44
C SER A 93 5.73 1.10 16.54
N VAL A 94 4.73 1.90 16.92
CA VAL A 94 4.32 3.09 16.14
C VAL A 94 5.51 4.05 15.90
N PRO A 95 6.33 4.41 16.91
CA PRO A 95 7.49 5.26 16.69
C PRO A 95 8.51 4.67 15.69
N ASP A 96 8.77 3.36 15.77
CA ASP A 96 9.74 2.70 14.90
C ASP A 96 9.25 2.61 13.45
N ALA A 97 7.96 2.31 13.27
CA ALA A 97 7.32 2.30 11.95
C ALA A 97 7.35 3.68 11.31
N GLN A 98 6.98 4.72 12.07
CA GLN A 98 7.02 6.11 11.61
C GLN A 98 8.45 6.54 11.24
N ALA A 99 9.43 6.22 12.08
CA ALA A 99 10.83 6.56 11.80
C ALA A 99 11.34 5.88 10.52
N ALA A 100 11.07 4.58 10.36
CA ALA A 100 11.47 3.82 9.17
C ALA A 100 10.80 4.35 7.89
N PHE A 101 9.49 4.63 7.94
CA PHE A 101 8.76 5.20 6.82
C PHE A 101 9.33 6.56 6.40
N LEU A 102 9.51 7.48 7.36
CA LEU A 102 10.05 8.81 7.08
C LEU A 102 11.49 8.77 6.57
N ALA A 103 12.31 7.83 7.06
CA ALA A 103 13.68 7.64 6.55
C ALA A 103 13.66 7.24 5.06
N ARG A 104 12.86 6.23 4.70
CA ARG A 104 12.74 5.79 3.31
C ARG A 104 12.12 6.86 2.41
N PHE A 105 11.10 7.55 2.90
CA PHE A 105 10.45 8.64 2.20
C PHE A 105 11.44 9.77 1.86
N ARG A 106 12.24 10.24 2.84
CA ARG A 106 13.26 11.27 2.61
C ARG A 106 14.34 10.82 1.63
N GLN A 107 14.77 9.56 1.70
CA GLN A 107 15.72 9.00 0.75
C GLN A 107 15.19 9.08 -0.69
N LEU A 108 13.94 8.64 -0.91
CA LEU A 108 13.31 8.67 -2.23
C LEU A 108 13.11 10.09 -2.76
N LEU A 109 12.71 11.04 -1.90
CA LEU A 109 12.60 12.45 -2.29
C LEU A 109 13.94 13.02 -2.75
N ALA A 110 15.03 12.72 -2.03
CA ALA A 110 16.37 13.15 -2.41
C ALA A 110 16.81 12.54 -3.77
N GLU A 111 16.50 11.26 -4.00
CA GLU A 111 16.78 10.57 -5.28
C GLU A 111 16.00 11.17 -6.46
N MET A 112 14.79 11.67 -6.22
CA MET A 112 13.97 12.33 -7.25
C MET A 112 14.47 13.74 -7.63
N GLY A 113 15.38 14.33 -6.85
CA GLY A 113 15.76 15.74 -7.00
C GLY A 113 14.59 16.70 -6.74
N ALA A 114 13.55 16.24 -6.03
CA ALA A 114 12.49 17.11 -5.55
C ALA A 114 13.07 18.06 -4.48
N PRO A 115 12.72 19.36 -4.49
CA PRO A 115 13.25 20.34 -3.55
C PRO A 115 12.94 20.01 -2.08
#